data_AF-A0A8E2H743-F1
#
_entry.id   AF-A0A8E2H743-F1
#
_cell.length_a   1.000
_cell.length_b   1.000
_cell.length_c   1.000
_cell.angle_alpha   90.00
_cell.angle_beta   90.00
_cell.angle_gamma   90.00
#
_symmetry.space_group_name_H-M   'P 1'
#
loop_
_entity.id
_entity.type
_entity.pdbx_description
1 polymer ?
#
loop_
_entity_poly.entity_id
_entity_poly.type
_entity_poly.pdbx_seq_one_letter_code
_entity_poly.pdbx_strand_id
1 'polypeptide(L)'
;EQLSTDAFRPRALFDRYNIEVIATTESPLDDLAHHAAIMAENRAGGWQGRVVTAYRPDPVVDPEFEGFRDNLKRFSAITGENCLTWQGYLAAHRQRRAFFAAHGATSTDHGHPTAQTANLSSAEAEALFDRVTKGAFTPADAELFRAQMLTEMAGMSLEDGLVMQIHPGSFRNHNRSLFENFGRDKGADIPMRTDYVNALKPLLDVFGNEASLSIILFTLDESTYARELAPLAGHYPCLKLGPAWWFHDSPEGMRRFRHATTETAGFYNTVGFNDDTRAFLSIPARHDVARRIDCGFLAQMVVEHRMADWEAAELAQDLTYNLVKKAYKL
;
A
#
# COMPACT_ATOMS: atom_id res chain seq x y z
N GLU A 1 -19.75 -25.50 -15.03
CA GLU A 1 -20.37 -26.45 -14.10
C GLU A 1 -20.02 -26.16 -12.64
N GLN A 2 -18.75 -26.27 -12.21
CA GLN A 2 -18.37 -26.07 -10.81
C GLN A 2 -18.76 -24.71 -10.20
N LEU A 3 -18.61 -23.59 -10.94
CA LEU A 3 -18.99 -22.25 -10.47
C LEU A 3 -20.48 -22.08 -10.11
N SER A 4 -21.35 -22.99 -10.59
CA SER A 4 -22.78 -22.96 -10.25
C SER A 4 -23.12 -23.67 -8.94
N THR A 5 -22.14 -24.36 -8.32
CA THR A 5 -22.34 -25.13 -7.10
C THR A 5 -22.10 -24.27 -5.86
N ASP A 6 -22.73 -24.65 -4.73
CA ASP A 6 -22.57 -23.93 -3.46
C ASP A 6 -21.12 -23.91 -2.96
N ALA A 7 -20.33 -24.95 -3.29
CA ALA A 7 -18.92 -25.06 -2.93
C ALA A 7 -18.01 -24.01 -3.62
N PHE A 8 -18.49 -23.36 -4.68
CA PHE A 8 -17.76 -22.31 -5.41
C PHE A 8 -18.32 -20.91 -5.19
N ARG A 9 -19.23 -20.73 -4.21
CA ARG A 9 -19.63 -19.40 -3.77
C ARG A 9 -18.44 -18.69 -3.11
N PRO A 10 -18.31 -17.35 -3.22
CA PRO A 10 -17.16 -16.62 -2.68
C PRO A 10 -16.85 -16.90 -1.21
N ARG A 11 -17.87 -16.92 -0.33
CA ARG A 11 -17.69 -17.22 1.11
C ARG A 11 -17.21 -18.66 1.34
N ALA A 12 -17.80 -19.64 0.64
CA ALA A 12 -17.40 -21.04 0.75
C ALA A 12 -15.94 -21.25 0.29
N LEU A 13 -15.51 -20.55 -0.76
CA LEU A 13 -14.13 -20.57 -1.23
C LEU A 13 -13.19 -19.84 -0.27
N PHE A 14 -13.61 -18.73 0.33
CA PHE A 14 -12.81 -18.02 1.34
C PHE A 14 -12.47 -18.96 2.51
N ASP A 15 -13.48 -19.64 3.04
CA ASP A 15 -13.32 -20.59 4.13
C ASP A 15 -12.46 -21.79 3.70
N ARG A 16 -12.73 -22.35 2.49
CA ARG A 16 -11.96 -23.47 1.94
C ARG A 16 -10.49 -23.15 1.69
N TYR A 17 -10.19 -21.92 1.27
CA TYR A 17 -8.82 -21.45 1.05
C TYR A 17 -8.09 -21.10 2.35
N ASN A 18 -8.78 -21.23 3.50
CA ASN A 18 -8.23 -20.92 4.82
C ASN A 18 -7.66 -19.50 4.88
N ILE A 19 -8.41 -18.55 4.33
CA ILE A 19 -8.04 -17.14 4.35
C ILE A 19 -8.44 -16.58 5.71
N GLU A 20 -7.47 -16.08 6.48
CA GLU A 20 -7.76 -15.46 7.78
C GLU A 20 -8.27 -14.03 7.62
N VAL A 21 -7.74 -13.29 6.64
CA VAL A 21 -8.07 -11.89 6.37
C VAL A 21 -7.83 -11.53 4.91
N ILE A 22 -8.72 -10.72 4.33
CA ILE A 22 -8.50 -10.02 3.06
C ILE A 22 -8.65 -8.53 3.33
N ALA A 23 -7.69 -7.74 2.88
CA ALA A 23 -7.84 -6.30 2.75
C ALA A 23 -8.15 -5.96 1.28
N THR A 24 -9.28 -5.29 1.04
CA THR A 24 -9.59 -4.66 -0.25
C THR A 24 -9.05 -3.22 -0.26
N THR A 25 -9.13 -2.53 -1.39
CA THR A 25 -8.58 -1.19 -1.55
C THR A 25 -9.64 -0.25 -2.10
N GLU A 26 -9.99 0.78 -1.33
CA GLU A 26 -11.12 1.66 -1.64
C GLU A 26 -10.69 3.13 -1.71
N SER A 27 -11.43 3.89 -2.53
CA SER A 27 -11.31 5.34 -2.62
C SER A 27 -11.93 5.99 -1.37
N PRO A 28 -11.42 7.14 -0.89
CA PRO A 28 -12.06 7.91 0.19
C PRO A 28 -13.52 8.27 -0.09
N LEU A 29 -13.89 8.24 -1.38
CA LEU A 29 -15.22 8.57 -1.90
C LEU A 29 -16.22 7.40 -1.81
N ASP A 30 -15.76 6.18 -1.53
CA ASP A 30 -16.58 4.97 -1.44
C ASP A 30 -17.31 4.89 -0.10
N ASP A 31 -18.55 4.41 -0.10
CA ASP A 31 -19.42 4.36 1.09
C ASP A 31 -19.15 3.15 2.01
N LEU A 32 -18.31 2.20 1.56
CA LEU A 32 -18.01 0.94 2.23
C LEU A 32 -19.26 0.09 2.58
N ALA A 33 -20.34 0.22 1.80
CA ALA A 33 -21.60 -0.47 2.07
C ALA A 33 -21.45 -2.01 2.09
N HIS A 34 -20.57 -2.56 1.26
CA HIS A 34 -20.30 -4.00 1.23
C HIS A 34 -19.56 -4.48 2.49
N HIS A 35 -18.57 -3.72 2.98
CA HIS A 35 -17.91 -4.01 4.25
C HIS A 35 -18.90 -3.93 5.41
N ALA A 36 -19.75 -2.89 5.44
CA ALA A 36 -20.78 -2.76 6.45
C ALA A 36 -21.76 -3.95 6.46
N ALA A 37 -22.16 -4.45 5.28
CA ALA A 37 -23.00 -5.64 5.14
C ALA A 37 -22.31 -6.92 5.65
N ILE A 38 -21.02 -7.11 5.31
CA ILE A 38 -20.22 -8.24 5.83
C ILE A 38 -20.12 -8.17 7.36
N MET A 39 -19.81 -7.00 7.92
CA MET A 39 -19.74 -6.83 9.37
C MET A 39 -21.08 -7.09 10.06
N ALA A 40 -22.19 -6.66 9.46
CA ALA A 40 -23.53 -6.91 9.99
C ALA A 40 -23.86 -8.41 10.01
N GLU A 41 -23.54 -9.12 8.94
CA GLU A 41 -23.68 -10.57 8.85
C GLU A 41 -22.81 -11.28 9.91
N ASN A 42 -21.56 -10.86 10.07
CA ASN A 42 -20.64 -11.44 11.05
C ASN A 42 -21.15 -11.24 12.49
N ARG A 43 -21.68 -10.04 12.80
CA ARG A 43 -22.32 -9.76 14.10
C ARG A 43 -23.58 -10.60 14.35
N ALA A 44 -24.33 -10.92 13.29
CA ALA A 44 -25.49 -11.80 13.36
C ALA A 44 -25.11 -13.30 13.45
N GLY A 45 -23.82 -13.64 13.35
CA GLY A 45 -23.32 -15.01 13.36
C GLY A 45 -23.48 -15.76 12.04
N GLY A 46 -23.81 -15.07 10.93
CA GLY A 46 -24.06 -15.68 9.62
C GLY A 46 -22.80 -16.09 8.85
N TRP A 47 -21.66 -15.45 9.13
CA TRP A 47 -20.34 -15.76 8.56
C TRP A 47 -19.24 -15.26 9.50
N GLN A 48 -18.00 -15.72 9.34
CA GLN A 48 -16.86 -15.33 10.19
C GLN A 48 -15.68 -14.77 9.40
N GLY A 49 -15.81 -14.63 8.08
CA GLY A 49 -14.72 -14.13 7.25
C GLY A 49 -14.40 -12.66 7.54
N ARG A 50 -13.10 -12.37 7.67
CA ARG A 50 -12.59 -11.02 7.93
C ARG A 50 -12.22 -10.36 6.59
N VAL A 51 -13.11 -9.53 6.08
CA VAL A 51 -12.85 -8.67 4.91
C VAL A 51 -12.79 -7.23 5.38
N VAL A 52 -11.61 -6.63 5.30
CA VAL A 52 -11.32 -5.24 5.70
C VAL A 52 -10.99 -4.40 4.46
N THR A 53 -10.75 -3.11 4.66
CA THR A 53 -10.43 -2.13 3.61
C THR A 53 -9.05 -1.51 3.86
N ALA A 54 -8.46 -0.91 2.82
CA ALA A 54 -7.31 -0.02 2.89
C ALA A 54 -7.66 1.33 2.26
N TYR A 55 -7.22 2.42 2.89
CA TYR A 55 -7.53 3.78 2.44
C TYR A 55 -6.59 4.22 1.32
N ARG A 56 -7.09 4.35 0.09
CA ARG A 56 -6.29 4.76 -1.08
C ARG A 56 -6.71 6.12 -1.65
N PRO A 57 -6.07 7.23 -1.24
CA PRO A 57 -6.54 8.56 -1.55
C PRO A 57 -6.16 9.11 -2.92
N ASP A 58 -5.50 8.33 -3.80
CA ASP A 58 -5.03 8.78 -5.11
C ASP A 58 -6.04 9.68 -5.87
N PRO A 59 -7.35 9.36 -5.98
CA PRO A 59 -8.31 10.18 -6.73
C PRO A 59 -8.57 11.60 -6.18
N VAL A 60 -8.17 11.87 -4.94
CA VAL A 60 -8.29 13.17 -4.25
C VAL A 60 -6.92 13.73 -3.80
N VAL A 61 -5.82 13.09 -4.21
CA VAL A 61 -4.44 13.52 -3.91
C VAL A 61 -3.64 13.81 -5.19
N ASP A 62 -3.97 13.18 -6.31
CA ASP A 62 -3.29 13.40 -7.58
C ASP A 62 -4.04 14.45 -8.44
N PRO A 63 -3.50 15.67 -8.63
CA PRO A 63 -4.14 16.71 -9.45
C PRO A 63 -4.32 16.32 -10.91
N GLU A 64 -3.53 15.37 -11.40
CA GLU A 64 -3.56 14.86 -12.77
C GLU A 64 -4.54 13.69 -12.92
N PHE A 65 -5.17 13.23 -11.82
CA PHE A 65 -6.21 12.22 -11.85
C PHE A 65 -7.47 12.74 -12.57
N GLU A 66 -8.09 11.90 -13.39
CA GLU A 66 -9.25 12.29 -14.17
C GLU A 66 -10.43 12.67 -13.25
N GLY A 67 -10.89 13.92 -13.34
CA GLY A 67 -11.97 14.42 -12.51
C GLY A 67 -11.55 14.83 -11.09
N PHE A 68 -10.26 15.01 -10.80
CA PHE A 68 -9.73 15.42 -9.48
C PHE A 68 -10.56 16.51 -8.78
N ARG A 69 -10.87 17.61 -9.46
CA ARG A 69 -11.65 18.71 -8.86
C ARG A 69 -13.10 18.31 -8.53
N ASP A 70 -13.73 17.49 -9.35
CA ASP A 70 -15.08 16.99 -9.07
C ASP A 70 -15.06 15.95 -7.94
N ASN A 71 -13.98 15.16 -7.83
CA ASN A 71 -13.73 14.28 -6.69
C ASN A 71 -13.64 15.08 -5.38
N LEU A 72 -12.97 16.25 -5.36
CA LEU A 72 -12.95 17.12 -4.17
C LEU A 72 -14.32 17.68 -3.80
N LYS A 73 -15.18 17.99 -4.78
CA LYS A 73 -16.57 18.41 -4.50
C LYS A 73 -17.37 17.26 -3.90
N ARG A 74 -17.24 16.04 -4.45
CA ARG A 74 -17.86 14.84 -3.87
C ARG A 74 -17.34 14.58 -2.46
N PHE A 75 -16.03 14.74 -2.25
CA PHE A 75 -15.40 14.61 -0.95
C PHE A 75 -16.00 15.59 0.06
N SER A 76 -16.20 16.85 -0.34
CA SER A 76 -16.88 17.86 0.47
C SER A 76 -18.30 17.43 0.84
N ALA A 77 -19.06 16.91 -0.14
CA ALA A 77 -20.45 16.50 0.07
C ALA A 77 -20.58 15.34 1.06
N ILE A 78 -19.68 14.35 1.01
CA ILE A 78 -19.76 13.17 1.88
C ILE A 78 -19.19 13.41 3.28
N THR A 79 -18.31 14.40 3.45
CA THR A 79 -17.72 14.72 4.76
C THR A 79 -18.40 15.89 5.49
N GLY A 80 -19.11 16.74 4.75
CA GLY A 80 -19.62 18.01 5.26
C GLY A 80 -18.55 19.10 5.40
N GLU A 81 -17.30 18.80 5.03
CA GLU A 81 -16.17 19.74 5.09
C GLU A 81 -16.01 20.51 3.77
N ASN A 82 -15.43 21.72 3.83
CA ASN A 82 -15.07 22.44 2.62
C ASN A 82 -13.73 21.96 2.07
N CYS A 83 -13.75 20.91 1.22
CA CYS A 83 -12.53 20.35 0.61
C CYS A 83 -11.97 21.20 -0.54
N LEU A 84 -12.42 22.46 -0.69
CA LEU A 84 -11.78 23.48 -1.52
C LEU A 84 -10.99 24.49 -0.68
N THR A 85 -10.85 24.24 0.63
CA THR A 85 -9.91 24.93 1.53
C THR A 85 -8.94 23.90 2.08
N TRP A 86 -7.69 24.30 2.35
CA TRP A 86 -6.66 23.38 2.82
C TRP A 86 -7.06 22.69 4.13
N GLN A 87 -7.57 23.46 5.09
CA GLN A 87 -7.98 22.96 6.40
C GLN A 87 -9.18 22.02 6.29
N GLY A 88 -10.21 22.38 5.53
CA GLY A 88 -11.38 21.51 5.32
C GLY A 88 -11.02 20.23 4.56
N TYR A 89 -10.09 20.31 3.61
CA TYR A 89 -9.56 19.15 2.90
C TYR A 89 -8.82 18.17 3.83
N LEU A 90 -7.91 18.66 4.68
CA LEU A 90 -7.24 17.81 5.66
C LEU A 90 -8.20 17.26 6.73
N ALA A 91 -9.21 18.03 7.13
CA ALA A 91 -10.27 17.56 8.04
C ALA A 91 -11.08 16.42 7.42
N ALA A 92 -11.43 16.53 6.13
CA ALA A 92 -12.12 15.48 5.39
C ALA A 92 -11.30 14.19 5.32
N HIS A 93 -9.98 14.30 5.09
CA HIS A 93 -9.07 13.15 5.14
C HIS A 93 -9.09 12.45 6.50
N ARG A 94 -8.93 13.19 7.60
CA ARG A 94 -9.00 12.63 8.96
C ARG A 94 -10.33 11.93 9.22
N GLN A 95 -11.45 12.58 8.87
CA GLN A 95 -12.78 12.03 9.05
C GLN A 95 -12.96 10.71 8.27
N ARG A 96 -12.50 10.66 7.01
CA ARG A 96 -12.65 9.47 6.17
C ARG A 96 -11.69 8.37 6.57
N ARG A 97 -10.47 8.67 7.02
CA ARG A 97 -9.56 7.68 7.61
C ARG A 97 -10.18 7.05 8.87
N ALA A 98 -10.78 7.85 9.75
CA ALA A 98 -11.51 7.33 10.92
C ALA A 98 -12.70 6.44 10.52
N PHE A 99 -13.44 6.82 9.46
CA PHE A 99 -14.51 5.98 8.91
C PHE A 99 -13.98 4.63 8.40
N PHE A 100 -12.84 4.62 7.69
CA PHE A 100 -12.20 3.40 7.22
C PHE A 100 -11.72 2.52 8.37
N ALA A 101 -11.09 3.11 9.39
CA ALA A 101 -10.66 2.39 10.59
C ALA A 101 -11.85 1.73 11.31
N ALA A 102 -13.00 2.41 11.38
CA ALA A 102 -14.24 1.83 11.91
C ALA A 102 -14.78 0.63 11.09
N HIS A 103 -14.33 0.47 9.84
CA HIS A 103 -14.61 -0.67 8.97
C HIS A 103 -13.43 -1.68 8.92
N GLY A 104 -12.54 -1.60 9.91
CA GLY A 104 -11.46 -2.56 10.10
C GLY A 104 -10.18 -2.25 9.32
N ALA A 105 -10.09 -1.08 8.67
CA ALA A 105 -8.84 -0.68 8.02
C ALA A 105 -7.71 -0.55 9.03
N THR A 106 -6.56 -1.09 8.66
CA THR A 106 -5.31 -0.93 9.42
C THR A 106 -4.21 -0.28 8.59
N SER A 107 -4.46 -0.02 7.30
CA SER A 107 -3.48 0.56 6.39
C SER A 107 -4.06 1.61 5.44
N THR A 108 -3.16 2.41 4.89
CA THR A 108 -3.36 3.27 3.73
C THR A 108 -2.45 2.83 2.60
N ASP A 109 -2.80 3.19 1.37
CA ASP A 109 -2.05 2.84 0.17
C ASP A 109 -1.92 4.05 -0.76
N HIS A 110 -0.70 4.30 -1.27
CA HIS A 110 -0.35 5.48 -2.05
C HIS A 110 0.36 5.08 -3.34
N GLY A 111 -0.35 5.16 -4.47
CA GLY A 111 0.14 4.71 -5.78
C GLY A 111 0.70 5.82 -6.65
N HIS A 112 1.57 6.66 -6.10
CA HIS A 112 2.06 7.88 -6.75
C HIS A 112 3.08 7.59 -7.88
N PRO A 113 3.31 8.54 -8.82
CA PRO A 113 4.32 8.36 -9.87
C PRO A 113 5.75 8.23 -9.32
N THR A 114 6.08 8.94 -8.24
CA THR A 114 7.39 8.93 -7.59
C THR A 114 7.27 8.66 -6.08
N ALA A 115 8.40 8.43 -5.41
CA ALA A 115 8.49 8.35 -3.95
C ALA A 115 8.75 9.72 -3.29
N GLN A 116 8.67 10.83 -4.04
CA GLN A 116 9.02 12.15 -3.56
C GLN A 116 8.11 12.57 -2.42
N THR A 117 8.72 13.11 -1.38
CA THR A 117 8.06 13.71 -0.22
C THR A 117 8.48 15.17 -0.10
N ALA A 118 7.68 15.98 0.60
CA ALA A 118 7.98 17.38 0.85
C ALA A 118 7.67 17.76 2.30
N ASN A 119 8.28 18.83 2.79
CA ASN A 119 8.00 19.38 4.11
C ASN A 119 7.78 20.89 4.00
N LEU A 120 6.71 21.26 3.29
CA LEU A 120 6.31 22.65 3.12
C LEU A 120 5.79 23.21 4.45
N SER A 121 5.98 24.52 4.66
CA SER A 121 5.24 25.20 5.71
C SER A 121 3.74 25.18 5.43
N SER A 122 2.89 25.34 6.45
CA SER A 122 1.44 25.35 6.27
C SER A 122 0.97 26.41 5.27
N ALA A 123 1.63 27.58 5.23
CA ALA A 123 1.31 28.64 4.29
C ALA A 123 1.67 28.29 2.84
N GLU A 124 2.81 27.62 2.62
CA GLU A 124 3.22 27.15 1.29
C GLU A 124 2.33 26.01 0.78
N ALA A 125 1.98 25.08 1.67
CA ALA A 125 1.06 23.99 1.35
C ALA A 125 -0.34 24.52 0.97
N GLU A 126 -0.88 25.48 1.74
CA GLU A 126 -2.15 26.12 1.43
C GLU A 126 -2.11 26.89 0.10
N ALA A 127 -1.03 27.63 -0.15
CA ALA A 127 -0.84 28.34 -1.43
C ALA A 127 -0.71 27.38 -2.62
N LEU A 128 -0.05 26.23 -2.44
CA LEU A 128 0.04 25.18 -3.46
C LEU A 128 -1.32 24.54 -3.72
N PHE A 129 -2.05 24.19 -2.66
CA PHE A 129 -3.39 23.63 -2.73
C PHE A 129 -4.37 24.56 -3.47
N ASP A 130 -4.32 25.86 -3.21
CA ASP A 130 -5.15 26.85 -3.92
C ASP A 130 -4.86 26.87 -5.43
N ARG A 131 -3.59 26.82 -5.84
CA ARG A 131 -3.22 26.73 -7.28
C ARG A 131 -3.74 25.44 -7.91
N VAL A 132 -3.55 24.31 -7.24
CA VAL A 132 -3.97 22.97 -7.67
C VAL A 132 -5.49 22.88 -7.84
N THR A 133 -6.26 23.31 -6.85
CA THR A 133 -7.73 23.21 -6.87
C THR A 133 -8.40 24.17 -7.85
N LYS A 134 -7.72 25.28 -8.21
CA LYS A 134 -8.16 26.20 -9.28
C LYS A 134 -7.80 25.71 -10.69
N GLY A 135 -7.01 24.64 -10.82
CA GLY A 135 -6.54 24.11 -12.10
C GLY A 135 -5.44 24.96 -12.76
N ALA A 136 -4.77 25.82 -12.00
CA ALA A 136 -3.70 26.70 -12.48
C ALA A 136 -2.30 26.15 -12.13
N PHE A 137 -2.16 24.81 -12.10
CA PHE A 137 -0.95 24.12 -11.65
C PHE A 137 -0.09 23.63 -12.83
N THR A 138 1.21 23.54 -12.59
CA THR A 138 2.17 22.88 -13.49
C THR A 138 2.37 21.41 -13.10
N PRO A 139 2.96 20.55 -13.97
CA PRO A 139 3.33 19.20 -13.56
C PRO A 139 4.23 19.15 -12.31
N ALA A 140 5.08 20.18 -12.11
CA ALA A 140 5.90 20.31 -10.91
C ALA A 140 5.08 20.63 -9.66
N ASP A 141 4.03 21.46 -9.77
CA ASP A 141 3.09 21.70 -8.67
C ASP A 141 2.32 20.42 -8.32
N ALA A 142 1.91 19.62 -9.32
CA ALA A 142 1.21 18.35 -9.08
C ALA A 142 2.10 17.35 -8.33
N GLU A 143 3.36 17.21 -8.75
CA GLU A 143 4.33 16.36 -8.06
C GLU A 143 4.60 16.86 -6.63
N LEU A 144 4.82 18.16 -6.46
CA LEU A 144 5.04 18.74 -5.13
C LEU A 144 3.82 18.56 -4.22
N PHE A 145 2.61 18.62 -4.77
CA PHE A 145 1.37 18.41 -4.00
C PHE A 145 1.25 16.95 -3.54
N ARG A 146 1.44 15.98 -4.44
CA ARG A 146 1.50 14.55 -4.09
C ARG A 146 2.57 14.29 -3.03
N ALA A 147 3.73 14.94 -3.16
CA ALA A 147 4.84 14.82 -2.24
C ALA A 147 4.54 15.39 -0.84
N GLN A 148 3.91 16.57 -0.76
CA GLN A 148 3.46 17.14 0.51
C GLN A 148 2.40 16.22 1.15
N MET A 149 1.48 15.68 0.36
CA MET A 149 0.42 14.82 0.86
C MET A 149 0.93 13.51 1.47
N LEU A 150 2.06 12.95 1.02
CA LEU A 150 2.67 11.81 1.71
C LEU A 150 3.08 12.18 3.14
N THR A 151 3.65 13.37 3.34
CA THR A 151 4.02 13.86 4.69
C THR A 151 2.80 14.15 5.56
N GLU A 152 1.74 14.73 5.00
CA GLU A 152 0.47 14.93 5.72
C GLU A 152 -0.16 13.59 6.13
N MET A 153 -0.16 12.59 5.25
CA MET A 153 -0.67 11.25 5.54
C MET A 153 0.16 10.52 6.61
N ALA A 154 1.48 10.73 6.64
CA ALA A 154 2.34 10.23 7.70
C ALA A 154 2.00 10.90 9.05
N GLY A 155 1.79 12.22 9.06
CA GLY A 155 1.33 12.94 10.25
C GLY A 155 -0.01 12.43 10.77
N MET A 156 -0.99 12.20 9.88
CA MET A 156 -2.27 11.58 10.26
C MET A 156 -2.11 10.15 10.76
N SER A 157 -1.13 9.41 10.24
CA SER A 157 -0.84 8.03 10.67
C SER A 157 -0.24 7.96 12.07
N LEU A 158 0.41 9.02 12.55
CA LEU A 158 0.79 9.16 13.95
C LEU A 158 -0.43 9.39 14.87
N GLU A 159 -1.47 10.05 14.35
CA GLU A 159 -2.71 10.32 15.10
C GLU A 159 -3.60 9.06 15.18
N ASP A 160 -3.83 8.37 14.06
CA ASP A 160 -4.79 7.26 13.96
C ASP A 160 -4.15 5.86 13.97
N GLY A 161 -2.83 5.77 13.83
CA GLY A 161 -2.10 4.51 13.84
C GLY A 161 -2.22 3.68 12.56
N LEU A 162 -2.77 4.18 11.45
CA LEU A 162 -2.80 3.44 10.19
C LEU A 162 -1.38 3.24 9.62
N VAL A 163 -1.13 2.06 9.06
CA VAL A 163 0.14 1.71 8.40
C VAL A 163 0.17 2.30 7.00
N MET A 164 1.22 3.03 6.63
CA MET A 164 1.29 3.72 5.36
C MET A 164 2.07 2.92 4.32
N GLN A 165 1.44 2.53 3.21
CA GLN A 165 2.11 1.82 2.11
C GLN A 165 2.41 2.78 0.96
N ILE A 166 3.65 2.80 0.46
CA ILE A 166 4.05 3.64 -0.67
C ILE A 166 4.42 2.73 -1.84
N HIS A 167 3.66 2.84 -2.94
CA HIS A 167 3.78 2.06 -4.17
C HIS A 167 4.13 2.96 -5.39
N PRO A 168 5.36 3.48 -5.47
CA PRO A 168 5.76 4.45 -6.48
C PRO A 168 6.29 3.80 -7.77
N GLY A 169 6.54 4.62 -8.79
CA GLY A 169 7.39 4.23 -9.92
C GLY A 169 6.67 3.57 -11.08
N SER A 170 5.33 3.68 -11.17
CA SER A 170 4.56 3.21 -12.32
C SER A 170 4.20 4.38 -13.24
N PHE A 171 4.65 4.35 -14.50
CA PHE A 171 4.09 5.20 -15.54
C PHE A 171 2.78 4.57 -16.03
N ARG A 172 1.69 5.04 -15.43
CA ARG A 172 0.35 4.55 -15.74
C ARG A 172 -0.17 5.06 -17.09
N ASN A 173 -1.03 4.27 -17.73
CA ASN A 173 -1.73 4.65 -18.96
C ASN A 173 -0.78 5.03 -20.12
N HIS A 174 0.39 4.40 -20.22
CA HIS A 174 1.43 4.70 -21.21
C HIS A 174 0.93 4.58 -22.66
N ASN A 175 -0.02 3.66 -22.92
CA ASN A 175 -0.71 3.58 -24.21
C ASN A 175 -1.95 4.49 -24.23
N ARG A 176 -1.76 5.73 -24.70
CA ARG A 176 -2.81 6.76 -24.76
C ARG A 176 -4.07 6.32 -25.51
N SER A 177 -3.93 5.68 -26.67
CA SER A 177 -5.09 5.24 -27.46
C SER A 177 -5.91 4.16 -26.73
N LEU A 178 -5.24 3.26 -26.02
CA LEU A 178 -5.92 2.28 -25.18
C LEU A 178 -6.65 2.96 -24.00
N PHE A 179 -6.00 3.91 -23.35
CA PHE A 179 -6.57 4.66 -22.24
C PHE A 179 -7.82 5.45 -22.65
N GLU A 180 -7.77 6.19 -23.76
CA GLU A 180 -8.91 6.98 -24.26
C GLU A 180 -10.13 6.10 -24.59
N ASN A 181 -9.91 4.86 -25.03
CA ASN A 181 -10.99 3.94 -25.42
C ASN A 181 -11.49 3.04 -24.28
N PHE A 182 -10.64 2.67 -23.32
CA PHE A 182 -10.95 1.63 -22.33
C PHE A 182 -10.67 2.01 -20.87
N GLY A 183 -10.08 3.18 -20.62
CA GLY A 183 -9.73 3.66 -19.28
C GLY A 183 -8.49 2.99 -18.67
N ARG A 184 -8.39 3.05 -17.34
CA ARG A 184 -7.25 2.60 -16.53
C ARG A 184 -7.17 1.06 -16.41
N ASP A 185 -6.03 0.57 -15.92
CA ASP A 185 -5.79 -0.83 -15.57
C ASP A 185 -5.96 -1.82 -16.73
N LYS A 186 -5.50 -1.44 -17.94
CA LYS A 186 -5.57 -2.27 -19.16
C LYS A 186 -4.22 -2.87 -19.58
N GLY A 187 -3.28 -3.02 -18.63
CA GLY A 187 -1.97 -3.61 -18.86
C GLY A 187 -0.99 -2.69 -19.61
N ALA A 188 -1.20 -1.37 -19.55
CA ALA A 188 -0.35 -0.36 -20.18
C ALA A 188 0.38 0.52 -19.15
N ASP A 189 0.72 -0.05 -18.01
CA ASP A 189 1.39 0.62 -16.89
C ASP A 189 2.83 0.09 -16.81
N ILE A 190 3.82 0.95 -17.01
CA ILE A 190 5.22 0.54 -17.21
C ILE A 190 6.10 1.03 -16.05
N PRO A 191 6.94 0.17 -15.45
CA PRO A 191 7.91 0.57 -14.43
C PRO A 191 8.84 1.71 -14.89
N MET A 192 9.16 2.61 -13.96
CA MET A 192 10.14 3.67 -14.12
C MET A 192 11.26 3.53 -13.10
N ARG A 193 12.42 4.11 -13.42
CA ARG A 193 13.49 4.31 -12.45
C ARG A 193 12.97 5.18 -11.29
N THR A 194 13.23 4.74 -10.07
CA THR A 194 12.72 5.40 -8.85
C THR A 194 13.87 5.72 -7.90
N ASP A 195 13.85 6.90 -7.29
CA ASP A 195 14.79 7.35 -6.26
C ASP A 195 14.06 7.40 -4.92
N TYR A 196 14.65 6.80 -3.88
CA TYR A 196 14.15 6.84 -2.49
C TYR A 196 15.01 7.72 -1.59
N VAL A 197 16.30 7.84 -1.85
CA VAL A 197 17.25 8.50 -0.92
C VAL A 197 16.96 10.00 -0.84
N ASN A 198 16.86 10.68 -1.99
CA ASN A 198 16.52 12.11 -1.97
C ASN A 198 15.02 12.31 -1.76
N ALA A 199 14.22 11.41 -2.32
CA ALA A 199 12.78 11.51 -2.37
C ALA A 199 12.12 11.43 -0.98
N LEU A 200 12.55 10.50 -0.13
CA LEU A 200 11.99 10.33 1.21
C LEU A 200 12.60 11.26 2.26
N LYS A 201 13.73 11.93 1.94
CA LYS A 201 14.49 12.71 2.92
C LYS A 201 13.65 13.77 3.65
N PRO A 202 12.79 14.58 2.98
CA PRO A 202 11.96 15.56 3.68
C PRO A 202 11.02 14.95 4.72
N LEU A 203 10.32 13.85 4.40
CA LEU A 203 9.46 13.15 5.36
C LEU A 203 10.27 12.55 6.50
N LEU A 204 11.41 11.92 6.19
CA LEU A 204 12.27 11.28 7.19
C LEU A 204 12.94 12.31 8.12
N ASP A 205 13.16 13.54 7.67
CA ASP A 205 13.62 14.64 8.52
C ASP A 205 12.60 15.05 9.58
N VAL A 206 11.30 14.89 9.29
CA VAL A 206 10.22 15.21 10.22
C VAL A 206 9.89 14.02 11.11
N PHE A 207 9.69 12.84 10.53
CA PHE A 207 9.10 11.69 11.23
C PHE A 207 9.97 10.42 11.23
N GLY A 208 11.18 10.46 10.66
CA GLY A 208 11.98 9.26 10.43
C GLY A 208 12.31 8.46 11.70
N ASN A 209 12.38 9.12 12.86
CA ASN A 209 12.67 8.52 14.16
C ASN A 209 11.41 8.22 15.01
N GLU A 210 10.21 8.50 14.49
CA GLU A 210 8.96 8.23 15.21
C GLU A 210 8.64 6.73 15.16
N ALA A 211 8.86 6.02 16.26
CA ALA A 211 8.69 4.56 16.33
C ALA A 211 7.21 4.10 16.22
N SER A 212 6.25 5.00 16.43
CA SER A 212 4.81 4.73 16.25
C SER A 212 4.36 4.85 14.79
N LEU A 213 5.14 5.52 13.94
CA LEU A 213 4.90 5.57 12.50
C LEU A 213 5.39 4.28 11.85
N SER A 214 4.59 3.72 10.94
CA SER A 214 4.97 2.55 10.17
C SER A 214 4.71 2.80 8.69
N ILE A 215 5.79 2.82 7.91
CA ILE A 215 5.79 3.00 6.46
C ILE A 215 6.35 1.74 5.81
N ILE A 216 5.61 1.17 4.87
CA ILE A 216 6.02 0.02 4.07
C ILE A 216 6.35 0.51 2.66
N LEU A 217 7.60 0.36 2.26
CA LEU A 217 8.11 0.78 0.95
C LEU A 217 8.06 -0.39 -0.04
N PHE A 218 7.47 -0.16 -1.20
CA PHE A 218 7.47 -1.06 -2.34
C PHE A 218 8.23 -0.42 -3.50
N THR A 219 8.63 -1.21 -4.51
CA THR A 219 9.31 -0.69 -5.70
C THR A 219 9.02 -1.51 -6.95
N LEU A 220 9.04 -0.84 -8.11
CA LEU A 220 9.10 -1.48 -9.44
C LEU A 220 10.51 -1.46 -10.05
N ASP A 221 11.50 -0.90 -9.34
CA ASP A 221 12.89 -0.80 -9.77
C ASP A 221 13.79 -1.65 -8.85
N GLU A 222 14.07 -2.90 -9.24
CA GLU A 222 14.88 -3.85 -8.45
C GLU A 222 16.31 -3.34 -8.18
N SER A 223 16.82 -2.38 -8.97
CA SER A 223 18.14 -1.79 -8.74
C SER A 223 18.23 -1.00 -7.43
N THR A 224 17.08 -0.67 -6.84
CA THR A 224 16.98 0.06 -5.57
C THR A 224 17.06 -0.85 -4.34
N TYR A 225 16.90 -2.18 -4.48
CA TYR A 225 16.86 -3.11 -3.34
C TYR A 225 18.07 -2.98 -2.41
N ALA A 226 19.26 -3.29 -2.92
CA ALA A 226 20.51 -3.23 -2.14
C ALA A 226 21.05 -1.81 -1.99
N ARG A 227 20.77 -0.94 -2.98
CA ARG A 227 21.35 0.41 -3.07
C ARG A 227 20.68 1.41 -2.14
N GLU A 228 19.37 1.35 -1.97
CA GLU A 228 18.59 2.37 -1.26
C GLU A 228 17.63 1.77 -0.24
N LEU A 229 16.76 0.85 -0.67
CA LEU A 229 15.67 0.35 0.17
C LEU A 229 16.18 -0.38 1.42
N ALA A 230 17.07 -1.36 1.25
CA ALA A 230 17.58 -2.13 2.38
C ALA A 230 18.43 -1.29 3.35
N PRO A 231 19.33 -0.40 2.90
CA PRO A 231 19.99 0.56 3.80
C PRO A 231 19.03 1.48 4.55
N LEU A 232 18.00 2.02 3.88
CA LEU A 232 17.02 2.90 4.52
C LEU A 232 16.20 2.16 5.58
N ALA A 233 15.63 1.00 5.24
CA ALA A 233 14.82 0.20 6.16
C ALA A 233 15.65 -0.50 7.26
N GLY A 234 16.94 -0.72 7.02
CA GLY A 234 17.88 -1.20 8.05
C GLY A 234 18.26 -0.13 9.07
N HIS A 235 17.98 1.15 8.79
CA HIS A 235 18.36 2.28 9.65
C HIS A 235 17.18 2.97 10.33
N TYR A 236 16.17 3.40 9.55
CA TYR A 236 15.07 4.22 10.07
C TYR A 236 14.01 3.36 10.79
N PRO A 237 13.66 3.67 12.06
CA PRO A 237 12.67 2.90 12.82
C PRO A 237 11.29 2.76 12.16
N CYS A 238 10.87 3.80 11.43
CA CYS A 238 9.55 3.83 10.80
C CYS A 238 9.47 3.05 9.48
N LEU A 239 10.60 2.65 8.88
CA LEU A 239 10.63 2.06 7.54
C LEU A 239 10.64 0.52 7.57
N LYS A 240 9.87 -0.07 6.68
CA LYS A 240 9.83 -1.51 6.37
C LYS A 240 9.80 -1.73 4.87
N LEU A 241 10.17 -2.93 4.43
CA LEU A 241 10.13 -3.34 3.04
C LEU A 241 8.94 -4.24 2.75
N GLY A 242 8.14 -3.83 1.78
CA GLY A 242 7.15 -4.69 1.12
C GLY A 242 7.81 -5.80 0.29
N PRO A 243 7.09 -6.89 -0.01
CA PRO A 243 7.58 -7.93 -0.93
C PRO A 243 7.87 -7.38 -2.34
N ALA A 244 8.52 -8.22 -3.17
CA ALA A 244 8.65 -7.96 -4.61
C ALA A 244 7.26 -7.76 -5.24
N TRP A 245 7.08 -6.64 -5.96
CA TRP A 245 5.75 -6.15 -6.37
C TRP A 245 5.51 -6.28 -7.87
N TRP A 246 4.26 -6.57 -8.23
CA TRP A 246 3.72 -6.56 -9.59
C TRP A 246 4.49 -7.47 -10.55
N PHE A 247 5.30 -6.92 -11.46
CA PHE A 247 6.11 -7.70 -12.41
C PHE A 247 7.16 -8.57 -11.70
N HIS A 248 7.51 -8.19 -10.47
CA HIS A 248 8.51 -8.86 -9.64
C HIS A 248 7.88 -9.85 -8.67
N ASP A 249 6.54 -9.88 -8.53
CA ASP A 249 5.79 -10.94 -7.83
C ASP A 249 5.82 -12.24 -8.66
N SER A 250 6.99 -12.86 -8.67
CA SER A 250 7.33 -14.04 -9.45
C SER A 250 8.43 -14.83 -8.73
N PRO A 251 8.61 -16.13 -9.03
CA PRO A 251 9.65 -16.94 -8.42
C PRO A 251 11.04 -16.28 -8.43
N GLU A 252 11.44 -15.71 -9.57
CA GLU A 252 12.77 -15.11 -9.71
C GLU A 252 12.86 -13.71 -9.09
N GLY A 253 11.79 -12.91 -9.17
CA GLY A 253 11.77 -11.59 -8.51
C GLY A 253 11.80 -11.71 -6.98
N MET A 254 11.04 -12.64 -6.41
CA MET A 254 11.08 -12.95 -4.98
C MET A 254 12.48 -13.41 -4.51
N ARG A 255 13.16 -14.27 -5.29
CA ARG A 255 14.54 -14.66 -4.99
C ARG A 255 15.48 -13.47 -5.02
N ARG A 256 15.42 -12.64 -6.06
CA ARG A 256 16.25 -11.42 -6.16
C ARG A 256 16.00 -10.47 -5.00
N PHE A 257 14.75 -10.29 -4.59
CA PHE A 257 14.40 -9.49 -3.41
C PHE A 257 15.07 -10.04 -2.15
N ARG A 258 14.96 -11.34 -1.86
CA ARG A 258 15.62 -11.95 -0.69
C ARG A 258 17.13 -11.82 -0.73
N HIS A 259 17.77 -12.09 -1.86
CA HIS A 259 19.22 -11.95 -2.00
C HIS A 259 19.70 -10.50 -1.84
N ALA A 260 18.98 -9.52 -2.43
CA ALA A 260 19.42 -8.13 -2.47
C ALA A 260 19.09 -7.33 -1.21
N THR A 261 18.14 -7.77 -0.37
CA THR A 261 17.69 -6.99 0.80
C THR A 261 18.13 -7.55 2.14
N THR A 262 18.25 -8.87 2.27
CA THR A 262 18.41 -9.54 3.58
C THR A 262 19.69 -9.12 4.30
N GLU A 263 20.80 -8.90 3.59
CA GLU A 263 22.10 -8.63 4.22
C GLU A 263 22.15 -7.30 4.97
N THR A 264 21.38 -6.29 4.53
CA THR A 264 21.34 -4.97 5.17
C THR A 264 20.08 -4.74 5.99
N ALA A 265 18.91 -5.11 5.46
CA ALA A 265 17.65 -4.91 6.17
C ALA A 265 17.38 -6.01 7.21
N GLY A 266 17.87 -7.23 6.99
CA GLY A 266 17.44 -8.41 7.73
C GLY A 266 15.98 -8.81 7.43
N PHE A 267 15.53 -9.94 7.98
CA PHE A 267 14.16 -10.42 7.77
C PHE A 267 13.10 -9.58 8.48
N TYR A 268 13.40 -9.09 9.69
CA TYR A 268 12.48 -8.38 10.58
C TYR A 268 12.22 -6.90 10.19
N ASN A 269 12.90 -6.40 9.16
CA ASN A 269 12.54 -5.15 8.48
C ASN A 269 11.75 -5.37 7.18
N THR A 270 11.38 -6.61 6.87
CA THR A 270 10.41 -6.95 5.82
C THR A 270 9.04 -7.28 6.44
N VAL A 271 7.99 -7.27 5.62
CA VAL A 271 6.59 -7.43 6.12
C VAL A 271 5.92 -8.74 5.72
N GLY A 272 6.67 -9.69 5.14
CA GLY A 272 6.12 -10.93 4.59
C GLY A 272 5.62 -10.75 3.15
N PHE A 273 4.44 -11.28 2.83
CA PHE A 273 3.90 -11.31 1.46
C PHE A 273 2.42 -10.88 1.39
N ASN A 274 2.05 -10.17 0.32
CA ASN A 274 0.68 -9.86 -0.10
C ASN A 274 0.51 -10.19 -1.58
N ASP A 275 -0.69 -10.63 -1.99
CA ASP A 275 -0.96 -11.14 -3.33
C ASP A 275 -1.28 -10.07 -4.39
N ASP A 276 -1.69 -8.87 -3.96
CA ASP A 276 -2.03 -7.70 -4.80
C ASP A 276 -2.84 -8.06 -6.06
N THR A 277 -3.92 -8.84 -5.89
CA THR A 277 -4.67 -9.37 -7.04
C THR A 277 -6.17 -9.12 -6.97
N ARG A 278 -6.77 -8.83 -8.14
CA ARG A 278 -8.22 -8.87 -8.33
C ARG A 278 -8.75 -10.30 -8.57
N ALA A 279 -7.86 -11.25 -8.88
CA ALA A 279 -8.22 -12.61 -9.21
C ALA A 279 -8.33 -13.49 -7.95
N PHE A 280 -9.51 -13.54 -7.32
CA PHE A 280 -9.75 -14.25 -6.07
C PHE A 280 -9.27 -15.72 -6.05
N LEU A 281 -9.42 -16.45 -7.16
CA LEU A 281 -8.96 -17.85 -7.27
C LEU A 281 -7.43 -18.00 -7.27
N SER A 282 -6.69 -16.91 -7.55
CA SER A 282 -5.23 -16.91 -7.57
C SER A 282 -4.61 -16.69 -6.19
N ILE A 283 -5.36 -16.21 -5.19
CA ILE A 283 -4.86 -15.96 -3.83
C ILE A 283 -4.11 -17.16 -3.23
N PRO A 284 -4.70 -18.37 -3.14
CA PRO A 284 -3.99 -19.51 -2.56
C PRO A 284 -2.75 -19.91 -3.37
N ALA A 285 -2.79 -19.77 -4.70
CA ALA A 285 -1.66 -20.10 -5.57
C ALA A 285 -0.47 -19.13 -5.36
N ARG A 286 -0.74 -17.82 -5.27
CA ARG A 286 0.29 -16.80 -5.02
C ARG A 286 0.94 -16.99 -3.66
N HIS A 287 0.14 -17.21 -2.61
CA HIS A 287 0.69 -17.51 -1.28
C HIS A 287 1.50 -18.82 -1.24
N ASP A 288 1.11 -19.86 -1.98
CA ASP A 288 1.90 -21.09 -2.06
C ASP A 288 3.25 -20.86 -2.75
N VAL A 289 3.30 -20.07 -3.84
CA VAL A 289 4.55 -19.66 -4.48
C VAL A 289 5.44 -18.90 -3.49
N ALA A 290 4.91 -17.88 -2.81
CA ALA A 290 5.68 -17.10 -1.84
C ALA A 290 6.30 -17.98 -0.74
N ARG A 291 5.49 -18.88 -0.14
CA ARG A 291 5.95 -19.83 0.89
C ARG A 291 7.06 -20.74 0.39
N ARG A 292 6.94 -21.27 -0.84
CA ARG A 292 7.96 -22.16 -1.45
C ARG A 292 9.25 -21.42 -1.74
N ILE A 293 9.18 -20.18 -2.21
CA ILE A 293 10.37 -19.39 -2.53
C ILE A 293 11.10 -18.98 -1.26
N ASP A 294 10.38 -18.55 -0.23
CA ASP A 294 10.97 -18.24 1.08
C ASP A 294 11.62 -19.48 1.70
N CYS A 295 10.93 -20.64 1.71
CA CYS A 295 11.54 -21.89 2.18
C CYS A 295 12.77 -22.30 1.35
N GLY A 296 12.75 -22.09 0.03
CA GLY A 296 13.89 -22.38 -0.84
C GLY A 296 15.10 -21.50 -0.53
N PHE A 297 14.88 -20.20 -0.27
CA PHE A 297 15.95 -19.28 0.14
C PHE A 297 16.51 -19.64 1.52
N LEU A 298 15.65 -19.92 2.50
CA LEU A 298 16.07 -20.32 3.84
C LEU A 298 16.82 -21.67 3.81
N ALA A 299 16.37 -22.63 3.02
CA ALA A 299 17.08 -23.90 2.85
C ALA A 299 18.49 -23.72 2.27
N GLN A 300 18.66 -22.80 1.31
CA GLN A 300 19.98 -22.46 0.78
C GLN A 300 20.89 -21.90 1.90
N MET A 301 20.38 -20.97 2.71
CA MET A 301 21.13 -20.39 3.84
C MET A 301 21.58 -21.46 4.84
N VAL A 302 20.72 -22.44 5.14
CA VAL A 302 21.05 -23.57 6.03
C VAL A 302 22.11 -24.48 5.43
N VAL A 303 21.96 -24.89 4.18
CA VAL A 303 22.90 -25.81 3.49
C VAL A 303 24.28 -25.16 3.30
N GLU A 304 24.33 -23.85 3.13
CA GLU A 304 25.57 -23.07 3.07
C GLU A 304 26.12 -22.69 4.46
N HIS A 305 25.51 -23.18 5.55
CA HIS A 305 25.91 -22.92 6.93
C HIS A 305 25.90 -21.43 7.33
N ARG A 306 25.03 -20.63 6.71
CA ARG A 306 24.82 -19.21 7.02
C ARG A 306 23.75 -18.96 8.08
N MET A 307 22.93 -19.97 8.38
CA MET A 307 21.96 -19.98 9.48
C MET A 307 21.72 -21.40 9.99
N ALA A 308 21.25 -21.55 11.22
CA ALA A 308 20.83 -22.85 11.75
C ALA A 308 19.46 -23.27 11.20
N ASP A 309 19.20 -24.57 11.20
CA ASP A 309 17.94 -25.16 10.72
C ASP A 309 16.73 -24.74 11.57
N TRP A 310 16.90 -24.65 12.89
CA TRP A 310 15.84 -24.20 13.80
C TRP A 310 15.50 -22.71 13.60
N GLU A 311 16.49 -21.84 13.32
CA GLU A 311 16.27 -20.42 12.99
C GLU A 311 15.47 -20.30 11.68
N ALA A 312 15.79 -21.12 10.68
CA ALA A 312 15.08 -21.16 9.41
C ALA A 312 13.62 -21.60 9.58
N ALA A 313 13.36 -22.59 10.46
CA ALA A 313 12.01 -23.05 10.76
C ALA A 313 11.16 -21.95 11.43
N GLU A 314 11.72 -21.22 12.40
CA GLU A 314 11.06 -20.07 13.03
C GLU A 314 10.79 -18.95 12.01
N LEU A 315 11.80 -18.59 11.21
CA LEU A 315 11.67 -17.54 10.19
C LEU A 315 10.64 -17.88 9.10
N ALA A 316 10.49 -19.14 8.71
CA ALA A 316 9.48 -19.54 7.73
C ALA A 316 8.05 -19.25 8.24
N GLN A 317 7.79 -19.50 9.53
CA GLN A 317 6.51 -19.16 10.16
C GLN A 317 6.34 -17.64 10.30
N ASP A 318 7.39 -16.95 10.72
CA ASP A 318 7.37 -15.50 10.90
C ASP A 318 7.10 -14.75 9.61
N LEU A 319 7.82 -15.06 8.54
CA LEU A 319 7.64 -14.43 7.21
C LEU A 319 6.24 -14.69 6.64
N THR A 320 5.67 -15.87 6.90
CA THR A 320 4.38 -16.26 6.33
C THR A 320 3.20 -15.68 7.10
N TYR A 321 3.32 -15.52 8.42
CA TYR A 321 2.17 -15.26 9.30
C TYR A 321 2.43 -14.16 10.33
N ASN A 322 3.41 -14.33 11.21
CA ASN A 322 3.57 -13.44 12.37
C ASN A 322 4.01 -12.02 11.98
N LEU A 323 4.95 -11.87 11.03
CA LEU A 323 5.44 -10.57 10.59
C LEU A 323 4.38 -9.80 9.81
N VAL A 324 3.59 -10.48 8.97
CA VAL A 324 2.47 -9.86 8.26
C VAL A 324 1.48 -9.28 9.27
N LYS A 325 1.03 -10.09 10.25
CA LYS A 325 0.08 -9.62 11.27
C LYS A 325 0.64 -8.47 12.10
N LYS A 326 1.91 -8.55 12.49
CA LYS A 326 2.58 -7.49 13.25
C LYS A 326 2.70 -6.20 12.45
N ALA A 327 3.16 -6.28 11.19
CA ALA A 327 3.37 -5.12 10.33
C ALA A 327 2.05 -4.40 10.02
N TYR A 328 0.97 -5.14 9.77
CA TYR A 328 -0.33 -4.60 9.42
C TYR A 328 -1.30 -4.45 10.61
N LYS A 329 -0.84 -4.66 11.85
CA LYS A 329 -1.64 -4.52 13.09
C LYS A 329 -2.95 -5.35 13.08
N LEU A 330 -2.85 -6.60 12.62
CA LEU A 330 -3.99 -7.50 12.37
C LEU A 330 -4.31 -8.44 13.52
#